data_AF-A0A9X0ARJ3-F1
#
_entry.id   AF-A0A9X0ARJ3-F1
#
_cell.length_a   1.000
_cell.length_b   1.000
_cell.length_c   1.000
_cell.angle_alpha   90.00
_cell.angle_beta   90.00
_cell.angle_gamma   90.00
#
_symmetry.space_group_name_H-M   'P 1'
#
loop_
_entity.id
_entity.type
_entity.pdbx_description
1 polymer ?
#
loop_
_entity_poly.entity_id
_entity_poly.type
_entity_poly.pdbx_seq_one_letter_code
_entity_poly.pdbx_strand_id
1 'polypeptide(L)'
;MKLSQPLSILALLVTSTFAVAVSQYDQCLTEGTFCAGFAGPVGTCCDGLVCENAPGVADDAHCIRKKCLAKGATCVSIAGPVGTCCTGECTFVAPDYSVCK
;
A
#
# COMPACT_ATOMS: atom_id res chain seq x y z
N MET A 1 65.43 22.27 -26.94
CA MET A 1 64.05 21.75 -27.09
C MET A 1 64.02 20.37 -26.47
N LYS A 2 63.07 19.91 -25.66
CA LYS A 2 61.99 20.45 -24.84
C LYS A 2 61.65 19.25 -23.93
N LEU A 3 61.64 19.45 -22.61
CA LEU A 3 61.21 18.44 -21.63
C LEU A 3 59.74 18.07 -21.91
N SER A 4 59.38 16.78 -21.87
CA SER A 4 58.03 16.38 -21.47
C SER A 4 57.97 14.88 -21.18
N GLN A 5 57.96 14.55 -19.89
CA GLN A 5 57.60 13.26 -19.33
C GLN A 5 56.10 12.94 -19.54
N PRO A 6 55.72 11.65 -19.46
CA PRO A 6 54.36 11.16 -19.70
C PRO A 6 53.56 11.14 -18.40
N LEU A 7 52.28 11.52 -18.40
CA LEU A 7 51.30 11.21 -17.34
C LEU A 7 49.94 11.84 -17.70
N SER A 8 48.94 11.02 -17.98
CA SER A 8 47.51 11.37 -17.77
C SER A 8 46.68 10.09 -17.88
N ILE A 9 46.63 9.33 -16.80
CA ILE A 9 45.57 9.34 -15.77
C ILE A 9 44.41 8.45 -16.22
N LEU A 10 44.40 7.26 -15.62
CA LEU A 10 43.24 6.38 -15.44
C LEU A 10 42.01 7.22 -15.13
N ALA A 11 41.06 7.27 -16.06
CA ALA A 11 39.72 7.74 -15.78
C ALA A 11 38.96 6.64 -15.01
N LEU A 12 39.11 6.65 -13.68
CA LEU A 12 38.25 5.89 -12.77
C LEU A 12 36.84 6.50 -12.85
N LEU A 13 35.97 5.88 -13.66
CA LEU A 13 34.53 6.16 -13.65
C LEU A 13 33.95 5.61 -12.34
N VAL A 14 33.90 6.47 -11.32
CA VAL A 14 33.11 6.25 -10.12
C VAL A 14 31.65 6.33 -10.55
N THR A 15 31.03 5.18 -10.82
CA THR A 15 29.58 5.10 -10.96
C THR A 15 29.00 5.34 -9.57
N SER A 16 28.62 6.60 -9.31
CA SER A 16 27.89 6.99 -8.11
C SER A 16 26.58 6.21 -8.07
N THR A 17 26.55 5.14 -7.28
CA THR A 17 25.31 4.51 -6.86
C THR A 17 24.61 5.50 -5.93
N PHE A 18 23.57 6.17 -6.43
CA PHE A 18 22.67 6.90 -5.58
C PHE A 18 21.93 5.88 -4.71
N ALA A 19 22.41 5.70 -3.48
CA ALA A 19 21.62 5.09 -2.43
C ALA A 19 20.49 6.06 -2.13
N VAL A 20 19.31 5.79 -2.69
CA VAL A 20 18.09 6.50 -2.30
C VAL A 20 17.77 6.05 -0.89
N ALA A 21 18.26 6.80 0.09
CA ALA A 21 17.78 6.71 1.46
C ALA A 21 16.32 7.16 1.43
N VAL A 22 15.40 6.20 1.30
CA VAL A 22 13.97 6.45 1.46
C VAL A 22 13.78 6.93 2.89
N SER A 23 13.44 8.20 3.03
CA SER A 23 13.22 8.85 4.32
C SER A 23 12.03 8.18 5.02
N GLN A 24 12.32 7.29 5.98
CA GLN A 24 11.34 6.40 6.62
C GLN A 24 10.56 7.09 7.76
N TYR A 25 10.22 8.38 7.64
CA TYR A 25 9.61 9.11 8.76
C TYR A 25 8.31 9.88 8.47
N ASP A 26 7.81 9.93 7.23
CA ASP A 26 6.52 10.61 6.96
C ASP A 26 5.70 10.03 5.79
N GLN A 27 6.10 8.88 5.22
CA GLN A 27 5.37 8.28 4.11
C GLN A 27 4.70 6.99 4.57
N CYS A 28 3.37 7.01 4.57
CA CYS A 28 2.56 5.82 4.68
C CYS A 28 2.79 4.89 3.46
N LEU A 29 2.54 3.60 3.63
CA LEU A 29 2.75 2.60 2.58
C LEU A 29 1.63 2.69 1.53
N THR A 30 2.03 2.82 0.26
CA THR A 30 1.11 2.92 -0.88
C THR A 30 0.47 1.57 -1.24
N GLU A 31 -0.57 1.59 -2.07
CA GLU A 31 -1.27 0.38 -2.53
C GLU A 31 -0.29 -0.62 -3.19
N GLY A 32 -0.45 -1.91 -2.87
CA GLY A 32 0.42 -3.01 -3.31
C GLY A 32 1.73 -3.14 -2.53
N THR A 33 2.07 -2.19 -1.66
CA THR A 33 3.32 -2.24 -0.89
C THR A 33 3.22 -3.26 0.26
N PHE A 34 4.28 -4.04 0.46
CA PHE A 34 4.40 -4.97 1.58
C PHE A 34 4.32 -4.22 2.92
N CYS A 35 3.46 -4.67 3.81
CA CYS A 35 3.18 -3.99 5.07
C CYS A 35 3.35 -4.88 6.31
N ALA A 36 3.20 -6.19 6.19
CA ALA A 36 3.50 -7.13 7.26
C ALA A 36 3.78 -8.52 6.72
N GLY A 37 4.65 -9.27 7.40
CA GLY A 37 4.82 -10.69 7.15
C GLY A 37 5.10 -11.44 8.45
N PHE A 38 5.70 -12.64 8.35
CA PHE A 38 6.01 -13.47 9.51
C PHE A 38 6.82 -12.74 10.60
N ALA A 39 7.74 -11.86 10.21
CA ALA A 39 8.58 -11.09 11.14
C ALA A 39 7.83 -9.92 11.83
N GLY A 40 6.58 -9.67 11.48
CA GLY A 40 5.75 -8.58 12.00
C GLY A 40 5.52 -7.43 11.01
N PRO A 41 4.94 -6.32 11.47
CA PRO A 41 4.63 -5.16 10.64
C PRO A 41 5.89 -4.36 10.27
N VAL A 42 5.93 -3.88 9.02
CA VAL A 42 7.00 -3.03 8.48
C VAL A 42 6.61 -1.54 8.51
N GLY A 43 5.32 -1.24 8.43
CA GLY A 43 4.80 0.12 8.47
C GLY A 43 3.28 0.18 8.37
N THR A 44 2.76 1.40 8.31
CA THR A 44 1.32 1.66 8.24
C THR A 44 0.92 2.06 6.83
N CYS A 45 -0.14 1.44 6.30
CA CYS A 45 -0.70 1.81 5.00
C CYS A 45 -1.32 3.22 5.02
N CYS A 46 -1.33 3.88 3.88
CA CYS A 46 -2.01 5.17 3.73
C CYS A 46 -3.52 5.07 3.98
N ASP A 47 -4.15 6.22 4.26
CA ASP A 47 -5.59 6.31 4.45
C ASP A 47 -6.37 5.64 3.30
N GLY A 48 -7.38 4.85 3.66
CA GLY A 48 -8.19 4.09 2.71
C GLY A 48 -7.59 2.74 2.28
N LEU A 49 -6.39 2.42 2.75
CA LEU A 49 -5.75 1.12 2.55
C LEU A 49 -5.75 0.32 3.87
N VAL A 50 -5.78 -1.00 3.74
CA VAL A 50 -5.65 -1.93 4.87
C VAL A 50 -4.51 -2.89 4.60
N CYS A 51 -3.76 -3.23 5.64
CA CYS A 51 -2.70 -4.22 5.55
C CYS A 51 -3.30 -5.61 5.69
N GLU A 52 -3.51 -6.31 4.57
CA GLU A 52 -4.13 -7.64 4.54
C GLU A 52 -3.41 -8.56 3.57
N ASN A 53 -3.49 -9.87 3.85
CA ASN A 53 -2.97 -10.88 2.94
C ASN A 53 -3.90 -11.03 1.73
N ALA A 54 -3.32 -11.30 0.56
CA ALA A 54 -4.11 -11.71 -0.59
C ALA A 54 -4.83 -13.05 -0.28
N PRO A 55 -6.05 -13.27 -0.81
CA PRO A 55 -6.77 -14.54 -0.59
C PRO A 55 -5.91 -15.74 -1.01
N GLY A 56 -5.65 -16.66 -0.07
CA GLY A 56 -4.85 -17.87 -0.32
C GLY A 56 -3.34 -17.70 -0.17
N VAL A 57 -2.85 -16.51 0.20
CA VAL A 57 -1.45 -16.28 0.57
C VAL A 57 -1.38 -16.09 2.09
N ALA A 58 -0.47 -16.82 2.74
CA ALA A 58 -0.17 -16.64 4.16
C ALA A 58 1.15 -15.88 4.31
N ASP A 59 1.27 -15.10 5.38
CA ASP A 59 2.50 -14.43 5.82
C ASP A 59 3.09 -13.35 4.88
N ASP A 60 2.30 -12.85 3.92
CA ASP A 60 2.68 -11.80 2.98
C ASP A 60 1.52 -10.80 2.79
N ALA A 61 1.44 -9.82 3.70
CA ALA A 61 0.40 -8.81 3.71
C ALA A 61 0.86 -7.56 2.98
N HIS A 62 -0.05 -7.03 2.16
CA HIS A 62 0.16 -5.82 1.38
C HIS A 62 -0.92 -4.79 1.70
N CYS A 63 -0.59 -3.52 1.47
CA CYS A 63 -1.57 -2.46 1.52
C CYS A 63 -2.54 -2.59 0.35
N ILE A 64 -3.76 -3.02 0.62
CA ILE A 64 -4.80 -3.17 -0.38
C ILE A 64 -5.91 -2.15 -0.14
N ARG A 65 -6.52 -1.64 -1.21
CA ARG A 65 -7.70 -0.80 -1.06
C ARG A 65 -8.82 -1.64 -0.47
N LYS A 66 -9.34 -1.20 0.68
CA LYS A 66 -10.45 -1.88 1.33
C LYS A 66 -11.63 -1.92 0.36
N LYS A 67 -12.06 -3.12 -0.01
CA LYS A 67 -13.29 -3.26 -0.81
C LYS A 67 -14.44 -2.73 0.02
N CYS A 68 -15.12 -1.73 -0.53
CA CYS A 68 -16.28 -1.11 0.09
C CYS A 68 -17.48 -1.23 -0.86
N LEU A 69 -18.67 -1.09 -0.31
CA LEU A 69 -19.93 -1.24 -1.01
C LEU A 69 -20.31 0.08 -1.69
N ALA A 70 -20.63 0.03 -2.98
CA ALA A 70 -21.10 1.19 -3.73
C ALA A 70 -22.46 1.69 -3.18
N LYS A 71 -22.78 2.95 -3.45
CA LYS A 71 -24.10 3.51 -3.12
C LYS A 71 -25.22 2.63 -3.72
N GLY A 72 -26.24 2.33 -2.92
CA GLY A 72 -27.35 1.44 -3.27
C GLY A 72 -27.08 -0.05 -3.02
N ALA A 73 -25.83 -0.46 -2.76
CA ALA A 73 -25.53 -1.86 -2.45
C ALA A 73 -25.99 -2.23 -1.03
N THR A 74 -26.36 -3.50 -0.85
CA THR A 74 -26.78 -4.05 0.44
C THR A 74 -25.60 -4.16 1.40
N CYS A 75 -25.67 -3.45 2.52
CA CYS A 75 -24.65 -3.44 3.56
C CYS A 75 -25.01 -4.33 4.76
N VAL A 76 -26.29 -4.55 5.01
CA VAL A 76 -26.80 -5.55 5.96
C VAL A 76 -27.95 -6.28 5.29
N SER A 77 -27.99 -7.60 5.45
CA SER A 77 -29.08 -8.46 5.00
C SER A 77 -29.62 -9.29 6.16
N ILE A 78 -30.67 -10.08 5.92
CA ILE A 78 -31.17 -11.07 6.88
C ILE A 78 -30.10 -12.09 7.33
N ALA A 79 -29.08 -12.34 6.50
CA ALA A 79 -27.96 -13.22 6.84
C ALA A 79 -26.89 -12.52 7.72
N GLY A 80 -27.01 -11.21 7.95
CA GLY A 80 -26.06 -10.41 8.72
C GLY A 80 -25.35 -9.32 7.89
N PRO A 81 -24.27 -8.74 8.44
CA PRO A 81 -23.52 -7.68 7.77
C PRO A 81 -22.79 -8.20 6.53
N VAL A 82 -22.91 -7.47 5.42
CA VAL A 82 -22.30 -7.80 4.12
C VAL A 82 -20.99 -7.04 3.92
N GLY A 83 -20.92 -5.79 4.40
CA GLY A 83 -19.73 -4.96 4.26
C GLY A 83 -19.98 -3.51 4.65
N THR A 84 -18.96 -2.67 4.45
CA THR A 84 -19.01 -1.24 4.76
C THR A 84 -19.20 -0.41 3.50
N CYS A 85 -20.03 0.63 3.57
CA CYS A 85 -20.27 1.57 2.47
C CYS A 85 -19.01 2.38 2.14
N CYS A 86 -18.74 2.61 0.85
CA CYS A 86 -17.64 3.49 0.44
C CYS A 86 -17.88 4.94 0.83
N THR A 87 -19.15 5.35 0.81
CA THR A 87 -19.61 6.69 1.15
C THR A 87 -20.94 6.58 1.89
N GLY A 88 -21.14 7.49 2.85
CA GLY A 88 -22.37 7.56 3.63
C GLY A 88 -22.55 6.38 4.57
N GLU A 89 -23.78 6.22 5.07
CA GLU A 89 -24.11 5.25 6.11
C GLU A 89 -25.03 4.14 5.59
N CYS A 90 -24.94 2.99 6.24
CA CYS A 90 -25.82 1.86 5.99
C CYS A 90 -27.22 2.18 6.53
N THR A 91 -28.15 2.48 5.63
CA THR A 91 -29.50 2.94 5.98
C THR A 91 -30.50 1.79 5.87
N PHE A 92 -31.32 1.61 6.91
CA PHE A 92 -32.43 0.66 6.90
C PHE A 92 -33.42 1.00 5.77
N VAL A 93 -33.76 0.00 4.94
CA VAL A 93 -34.75 0.14 3.86
C VAL A 93 -35.96 -0.74 4.14
N ALA A 94 -35.73 -1.99 4.54
CA ALA A 94 -36.77 -2.97 4.79
C ALA A 94 -36.32 -3.95 5.88
N PRO A 95 -37.25 -4.72 6.50
CA PRO A 95 -36.92 -5.65 7.58
C PRO A 95 -35.82 -6.67 7.24
N ASP A 96 -35.62 -6.96 5.96
CA ASP A 96 -34.69 -7.94 5.42
C ASP A 96 -33.38 -7.35 4.89
N TYR A 97 -33.27 -6.02 4.70
CA TYR A 97 -32.02 -5.40 4.25
C TYR A 97 -31.89 -3.88 4.49
N SER A 98 -30.63 -3.46 4.56
CA SER A 98 -30.17 -2.06 4.58
C SER A 98 -29.22 -1.82 3.41
N VAL A 99 -29.20 -0.59 2.88
CA VAL A 99 -28.36 -0.21 1.74
C VAL A 99 -27.50 1.02 2.03
N CYS A 100 -26.39 1.15 1.31
CA CYS A 100 -25.53 2.32 1.35
C CYS A 100 -26.21 3.55 0.72
N LYS A 101 -26.26 4.70 1.40
CA LYS A 101 -26.87 5.94 0.88
C LYS A 101 -25.89 7.08 0.67
#